data_AF-A0A940U789-F1
#
_entry.id   AF-A0A940U789-F1
#
_cell.length_a   1.000
_cell.length_b   1.000
_cell.length_c   1.000
_cell.angle_alpha   90.00
_cell.angle_beta   90.00
_cell.angle_gamma   90.00
#
_symmetry.space_group_name_H-M   'P 1'
#
loop_
_entity.id
_entity.type
_entity.pdbx_description
1 polymer ?
#
loop_
_entity_poly.entity_id
_entity_poly.type
_entity_poly.pdbx_seq_one_letter_code
_entity_poly.pdbx_strand_id
1 'polypeptide(L)'
;TGNVRFTFGNITLMDGIGMVPVVMGLFGIAEVLDNLEKSFQERSIFQTSLANLLPNREDWGRSIGPILRGSLVGFFLGILPGGGAIISSFTSYALEKRISRHPEEFGKGAIEGVAGPESANNAASSGAFIPLLTLGIPANVVMAIVLGALLTHGIQPGPLLLVRNADLFWGVVTSMYLGNAMLLVLNLPLIGLWVRLLKIPYSILFPLILLFCLIGAYSVNNNSEEVIIMIIFGVIGYLMRKFDYEAAPLIFALVLSPLFENALRQSLLMSNGRFSIFFTRPISLVFMITGMVLFLLPMLPFVKRRVMKDEL
;
A
#
# COMPACT_ATOMS: atom_id res chain seq x y z
N THR A 1 2.34 -23.98 26.49
CA THR A 1 2.10 -25.17 25.64
C THR A 1 2.05 -24.73 24.19
N GLY A 2 3.00 -25.18 23.38
CA GLY A 2 3.09 -24.87 21.94
C GLY A 2 2.18 -25.76 21.11
N ASN A 3 0.88 -25.78 21.41
CA ASN A 3 -0.08 -26.51 20.58
C ASN A 3 -0.28 -25.74 19.28
N VAL A 4 -0.16 -26.44 18.16
CA VAL A 4 -0.47 -25.90 16.83
C VAL A 4 -1.97 -25.59 16.79
N ARG A 5 -2.34 -24.36 16.42
CA ARG A 5 -3.72 -23.87 16.37
C ARG A 5 -4.05 -23.50 14.93
N PHE A 6 -5.33 -23.65 14.56
CA PHE A 6 -5.82 -23.31 13.22
C PHE A 6 -5.19 -24.12 12.07
N THR A 7 -4.59 -25.27 12.37
CA THR A 7 -4.02 -26.15 11.35
C THR A 7 -5.05 -27.06 10.69
N PHE A 8 -6.16 -27.35 11.38
CA PHE A 8 -7.22 -28.24 10.90
C PHE A 8 -6.72 -29.60 10.38
N GLY A 9 -5.58 -30.08 10.90
CA GLY A 9 -4.92 -31.33 10.45
C GLY A 9 -4.04 -31.18 9.21
N ASN A 10 -3.89 -29.97 8.67
CA ASN A 10 -3.11 -29.65 7.49
C ASN A 10 -1.72 -29.09 7.86
N ILE A 11 -0.68 -29.66 7.24
CA ILE A 11 0.73 -29.29 7.49
C ILE A 11 1.03 -27.89 6.96
N THR A 12 0.46 -27.50 5.82
CA THR A 12 0.62 -26.16 5.22
C THR A 12 0.18 -25.04 6.17
N LEU A 13 -0.85 -25.31 6.97
CA LEU A 13 -1.39 -24.34 7.93
C LEU A 13 -0.62 -24.31 9.26
N MET A 14 0.38 -25.17 9.47
CA MET A 14 1.21 -25.15 10.69
C MET A 14 2.01 -23.86 10.82
N ASP A 15 2.48 -23.32 9.69
CA ASP A 15 3.20 -22.04 9.63
C ASP A 15 2.25 -20.85 9.52
N GLY A 16 0.93 -21.11 9.57
CA GLY A 16 -0.12 -20.12 9.36
C GLY A 16 -0.47 -19.93 7.89
N ILE A 17 -1.26 -18.89 7.60
CA ILE A 17 -1.62 -18.54 6.23
C ILE A 17 -0.49 -17.70 5.64
N GLY A 18 0.13 -18.21 4.57
CA GLY A 18 1.19 -17.51 3.85
C GLY A 18 0.74 -16.14 3.33
N MET A 19 1.55 -15.11 3.59
CA MET A 19 1.23 -13.75 3.16
C MET A 19 1.21 -13.61 1.63
N VAL A 20 2.14 -14.26 0.95
CA VAL A 20 2.28 -14.17 -0.51
C VAL A 20 1.03 -14.70 -1.22
N PRO A 21 0.53 -15.92 -0.93
CA PRO A 21 -0.75 -16.40 -1.47
C PRO A 21 -1.93 -15.47 -1.23
N VAL A 22 -2.05 -14.90 -0.02
CA VAL A 22 -3.15 -13.98 0.33
C VAL A 22 -3.11 -12.72 -0.52
N VAL A 23 -1.94 -12.09 -0.63
CA VAL A 23 -1.74 -10.85 -1.41
C VAL A 23 -1.99 -11.11 -2.90
N MET A 24 -1.46 -12.20 -3.45
CA MET A 24 -1.68 -12.59 -4.85
C MET A 24 -3.15 -12.90 -5.13
N GLY A 25 -3.86 -13.52 -4.18
CA GLY A 25 -5.31 -13.73 -4.27
C GLY A 25 -6.07 -12.41 -4.26
N LEU A 26 -5.96 -11.64 -3.18
CA LEU A 26 -6.74 -10.41 -2.92
C LEU A 26 -6.53 -9.30 -3.94
N PHE A 27 -5.33 -9.18 -4.52
CA PHE A 27 -5.02 -8.13 -5.50
C PHE A 27 -4.82 -8.66 -6.92
N GLY A 28 -4.23 -9.84 -7.11
CA GLY A 28 -4.00 -10.40 -8.45
C GLY A 28 -5.25 -11.07 -9.00
N ILE A 29 -5.68 -12.17 -8.38
CA ILE A 29 -6.84 -12.94 -8.85
C ILE A 29 -8.12 -12.12 -8.77
N ALA A 30 -8.35 -11.40 -7.67
CA ALA A 30 -9.55 -10.58 -7.50
C ALA A 30 -9.68 -9.48 -8.58
N GLU A 31 -8.57 -8.83 -8.95
CA GLU A 31 -8.55 -7.83 -10.03
C GLU A 31 -8.87 -8.48 -11.37
N VAL A 32 -8.34 -9.68 -11.64
CA VAL A 32 -8.66 -10.42 -12.86
C VAL A 32 -10.16 -10.75 -12.93
N LEU A 33 -10.74 -11.28 -11.85
CA LEU A 33 -12.16 -11.62 -11.79
C LEU A 33 -13.06 -10.38 -11.98
N ASP A 34 -12.73 -9.27 -11.31
CA ASP A 34 -13.46 -8.00 -11.41
C ASP A 34 -13.37 -7.37 -12.81
N ASN A 35 -12.18 -7.41 -13.44
CA ASN A 35 -12.03 -6.91 -14.80
C ASN A 35 -12.70 -7.83 -15.85
N LEU A 36 -12.75 -9.14 -15.64
CA LEU A 36 -13.47 -10.04 -16.56
C LEU A 36 -14.98 -9.75 -16.58
N GLU A 37 -15.56 -9.42 -15.42
CA GLU A 37 -16.96 -8.97 -15.32
C GLU A 37 -17.17 -7.63 -16.06
N LYS A 38 -16.27 -6.67 -15.86
CA LYS A 38 -16.34 -5.34 -16.50
C LYS A 38 -15.99 -5.36 -17.99
N SER A 39 -15.14 -6.27 -18.46
CA SER A 39 -14.66 -6.34 -19.84
C SER A 39 -15.73 -6.80 -20.84
N PHE A 40 -16.92 -7.20 -20.38
CA PHE A 40 -18.10 -7.33 -21.22
C PHE A 40 -18.66 -5.97 -21.69
N GLN A 41 -18.23 -4.85 -21.10
CA GLN A 41 -18.50 -3.49 -21.58
C GLN A 41 -17.29 -2.96 -22.37
N GLU A 42 -17.52 -2.61 -23.64
CA GLU A 42 -16.49 -2.23 -24.63
C GLU A 42 -15.48 -1.20 -24.09
N ARG A 43 -14.19 -1.56 -24.01
CA ARG A 43 -13.09 -0.60 -23.84
C ARG A 43 -12.64 -0.08 -25.20
N SER A 44 -12.91 1.19 -25.47
CA SER A 44 -12.30 1.91 -26.60
C SER A 44 -10.79 1.93 -26.44
N ILE A 45 -10.06 1.37 -27.41
CA ILE A 45 -8.59 1.44 -27.46
C ILE A 45 -8.22 2.91 -27.62
N PHE A 46 -7.58 3.50 -26.60
CA PHE A 46 -7.09 4.88 -26.64
C PHE A 46 -6.08 5.03 -27.79
N GLN A 47 -6.52 5.63 -28.90
CA GLN A 47 -5.66 5.95 -30.04
C GLN A 47 -5.10 7.36 -29.86
N THR A 48 -4.07 7.50 -29.04
CA THR A 48 -3.29 8.75 -29.00
C THR A 48 -2.02 8.59 -29.83
N SER A 49 -1.77 9.57 -30.70
CA SER A 49 -0.51 9.73 -31.41
C SER A 49 0.53 10.31 -30.43
N LEU A 50 1.71 9.68 -30.39
CA LEU A 50 2.82 10.13 -29.56
C LEU A 50 3.62 11.20 -30.30
N ALA A 51 3.69 12.40 -29.72
CA ALA A 51 4.65 13.43 -30.09
C ALA A 51 5.25 14.04 -28.81
N ASN A 52 6.56 14.31 -28.83
CA ASN A 52 7.33 15.00 -27.77
C ASN A 52 7.25 14.37 -26.37
N LEU A 53 7.94 13.23 -26.19
CA LEU A 53 8.03 12.51 -24.92
C LEU A 53 8.89 13.21 -23.84
N LEU A 54 9.74 14.15 -24.23
CA LEU A 54 10.63 14.85 -23.31
C LEU A 54 10.13 16.29 -23.06
N PRO A 55 10.14 16.75 -21.79
CA PRO A 55 9.75 18.11 -21.46
C PRO A 55 10.69 19.14 -22.09
N ASN A 56 10.12 20.22 -22.60
CA ASN A 56 10.88 21.33 -23.16
C ASN A 56 11.49 22.22 -22.06
N ARG A 57 12.34 23.19 -22.41
CA ARG A 57 12.99 24.06 -21.40
C ARG A 57 11.99 24.87 -20.56
N GLU A 58 10.88 25.28 -21.17
CA GLU A 58 9.79 25.99 -20.48
C GLU A 58 9.07 25.06 -19.48
N ASP A 59 8.80 23.83 -19.89
CA ASP A 59 8.22 22.78 -19.06
C ASP A 59 9.06 22.52 -17.81
N TRP A 60 10.38 22.46 -17.97
CA TRP A 60 11.31 22.34 -16.85
C TRP A 60 11.20 23.51 -15.87
N GLY A 61 11.17 24.75 -16.38
CA GLY A 61 11.00 25.95 -15.55
C GLY A 61 9.68 25.94 -14.77
N ARG A 62 8.58 25.58 -15.44
CA ARG A 62 7.24 25.47 -14.84
C ARG A 62 7.14 24.35 -13.81
N SER A 63 7.93 23.28 -13.95
CA SER A 63 7.87 22.09 -13.09
C SER A 63 8.61 22.22 -11.76
N ILE A 64 9.65 23.05 -11.65
CA ILE A 64 10.50 23.11 -10.44
C ILE A 64 9.68 23.46 -9.18
N GLY A 65 8.83 24.48 -9.26
CA GLY A 65 7.99 24.91 -8.13
C GLY A 65 7.00 23.83 -7.67
N PRO A 66 6.21 23.22 -8.58
CA PRO A 66 5.36 22.07 -8.29
C PRO A 66 6.12 20.86 -7.74
N ILE A 67 7.29 20.52 -8.29
CA ILE A 67 8.11 19.39 -7.81
C ILE A 67 8.48 19.57 -6.34
N LEU A 68 8.98 20.76 -5.96
CA LEU A 68 9.37 21.05 -4.58
C LEU A 68 8.18 21.01 -3.62
N ARG A 69 7.08 21.68 -3.96
CA ARG A 69 5.86 21.70 -3.13
C ARG A 69 5.23 20.31 -3.02
N GLY A 70 5.10 19.61 -4.14
CA GLY A 70 4.62 18.24 -4.21
C GLY A 70 5.46 17.28 -3.38
N SER A 71 6.79 17.37 -3.47
CA SER A 71 7.71 16.56 -2.66
C SER A 71 7.52 16.78 -1.15
N LEU A 72 7.37 18.04 -0.71
CA LEU A 72 7.13 18.35 0.70
C LEU A 72 5.78 17.81 1.18
N VAL A 73 4.70 18.08 0.43
CA VAL A 73 3.35 17.58 0.74
C VAL A 73 3.34 16.05 0.78
N GLY A 74 3.94 15.42 -0.23
CA GLY A 74 4.08 13.98 -0.33
C GLY A 74 4.83 13.37 0.85
N PHE A 75 5.99 13.93 1.20
CA PHE A 75 6.80 13.45 2.30
C PHE A 75 6.03 13.43 3.63
N PHE A 76 5.41 14.55 4.02
CA PHE A 76 4.67 14.62 5.28
C PHE A 76 3.43 13.74 5.29
N LEU A 77 2.68 13.69 4.19
CA LEU A 77 1.51 12.80 4.09
C LEU A 77 1.90 11.33 4.07
N GLY A 78 3.05 10.97 3.48
CA GLY A 78 3.54 9.59 3.44
C GLY A 78 4.04 9.07 4.79
N ILE A 79 4.51 9.94 5.67
CA ILE A 79 4.89 9.56 7.04
C ILE A 79 3.64 9.20 7.87
N LEU A 80 2.50 9.81 7.57
CA LEU A 80 1.27 9.60 8.33
C LEU A 80 0.66 8.23 8.03
N PRO A 81 0.37 7.40 9.05
CA PRO A 81 -0.38 6.16 8.85
C PRO A 81 -1.77 6.45 8.28
N GLY A 82 -2.16 5.71 7.25
CA GLY A 82 -3.40 5.94 6.50
C GLY A 82 -3.28 7.00 5.40
N GLY A 83 -2.20 7.79 5.39
CA GLY A 83 -1.86 8.72 4.30
C GLY A 83 -1.33 7.96 3.09
N GLY A 84 -2.21 7.59 2.17
CA GLY A 84 -1.82 6.91 0.93
C GLY A 84 -1.11 7.84 -0.06
N ALA A 85 -0.31 7.25 -0.95
CA ALA A 85 0.26 7.94 -2.12
C ALA A 85 -0.82 8.62 -3.00
N ILE A 86 -2.02 8.04 -3.04
CA ILE A 86 -3.16 8.61 -3.76
C ILE A 86 -3.61 9.94 -3.13
N ILE A 87 -3.73 9.99 -1.80
CA ILE A 87 -4.12 11.20 -1.07
C ILE A 87 -3.07 12.29 -1.26
N SER A 88 -1.78 11.95 -1.26
CA SER A 88 -0.72 12.93 -1.50
C SER A 88 -0.76 13.52 -2.90
N SER A 89 -0.96 12.69 -3.93
CA SER A 89 -1.10 13.16 -5.31
C SER A 89 -2.32 14.06 -5.50
N PHE A 90 -3.49 13.68 -4.97
CA PHE A 90 -4.70 14.52 -5.06
C PHE A 90 -4.56 15.82 -4.29
N THR A 91 -3.97 15.77 -3.09
CA THR A 91 -3.72 16.98 -2.29
C THR A 91 -2.75 17.91 -3.00
N SER A 92 -1.68 17.37 -3.59
CA SER A 92 -0.75 18.16 -4.40
C SER A 92 -1.43 18.73 -5.64
N TYR A 93 -2.28 17.97 -6.33
CA TYR A 93 -3.02 18.47 -7.50
C TYR A 93 -3.93 19.64 -7.13
N ALA A 94 -4.72 19.49 -6.04
CA ALA A 94 -5.60 20.53 -5.54
C ALA A 94 -4.83 21.79 -5.12
N LEU A 95 -3.68 21.60 -4.45
CA LEU A 95 -2.79 22.69 -4.06
C LEU A 95 -2.22 23.43 -5.28
N GLU A 96 -1.74 22.69 -6.28
CA GLU A 96 -1.19 23.27 -7.50
C GLU A 96 -2.25 24.04 -8.29
N LYS A 97 -3.45 23.47 -8.42
CA LYS A 97 -4.58 24.15 -9.07
C LYS A 97 -4.96 25.45 -8.35
N ARG A 98 -4.91 25.46 -7.01
CA ARG A 98 -5.25 26.64 -6.20
C ARG A 98 -4.20 27.75 -6.28
N ILE A 99 -2.92 27.40 -6.39
CA ILE A 99 -1.82 28.37 -6.43
C ILE A 99 -1.53 28.83 -7.87
N SER A 100 -1.87 28.02 -8.87
CA SER A 100 -1.56 28.34 -10.26
C SER A 100 -2.20 29.67 -10.69
N ARG A 101 -1.44 30.40 -11.51
CA ARG A 101 -1.93 31.60 -12.21
C ARG A 101 -2.87 31.24 -13.37
N HIS A 102 -2.82 29.99 -13.83
CA HIS A 102 -3.60 29.45 -14.95
C HIS A 102 -4.37 28.17 -14.54
N PRO A 103 -5.31 28.26 -13.58
CA PRO A 103 -6.11 27.11 -13.15
C PRO A 103 -6.95 26.47 -14.27
N GLU A 104 -7.23 27.21 -15.35
CA GLU A 104 -7.97 26.78 -16.54
C GLU A 104 -7.23 25.76 -17.43
N GLU A 105 -5.91 25.63 -17.27
CA GLU A 105 -5.08 24.67 -18.00
C GLU A 105 -5.10 23.27 -17.33
N PHE A 106 -5.52 23.20 -16.06
CA PHE A 106 -5.60 21.94 -15.32
C PHE A 106 -6.65 21.01 -15.92
N GLY A 107 -6.25 19.78 -16.24
CA GLY A 107 -7.08 18.81 -16.96
C GLY A 107 -6.99 18.93 -18.50
N LYS A 108 -6.28 19.94 -19.01
CA LYS A 108 -6.00 20.14 -20.45
C LYS A 108 -4.53 19.95 -20.83
N GLY A 109 -3.70 19.47 -19.89
CA GLY A 109 -2.27 19.21 -20.10
C GLY A 109 -1.30 20.15 -19.38
N ALA A 110 -1.76 20.93 -18.38
CA ALA A 110 -0.84 21.71 -17.54
C ALA A 110 0.21 20.82 -16.87
N ILE A 111 1.49 21.14 -17.07
CA ILE A 111 2.60 20.33 -16.54
C ILE A 111 2.64 20.36 -15.01
N GLU A 112 2.24 21.46 -14.38
CA GLU A 112 2.14 21.59 -12.94
C GLU A 112 1.16 20.58 -12.34
N GLY A 113 0.09 20.27 -13.09
CA GLY A 113 -0.92 19.28 -12.75
C GLY A 113 -0.44 17.83 -12.86
N VAL A 114 0.78 17.59 -13.34
CA VAL A 114 1.41 16.26 -13.39
C VAL A 114 2.66 16.24 -12.50
N ALA A 115 3.55 17.22 -12.66
CA ALA A 115 4.84 17.28 -11.97
C ALA A 115 4.70 17.33 -10.44
N GLY A 116 3.75 18.11 -9.92
CA GLY A 116 3.48 18.17 -8.48
C GLY A 116 2.94 16.84 -7.92
N PRO A 117 1.80 16.34 -8.45
CA PRO A 117 1.21 15.08 -8.01
C PRO A 117 2.12 13.86 -8.11
N GLU A 118 2.92 13.75 -9.18
CA GLU A 118 3.89 12.66 -9.34
C GLU A 118 5.06 12.78 -8.34
N SER A 119 5.53 14.00 -8.08
CA SER A 119 6.54 14.24 -7.04
C SER A 119 6.00 13.90 -5.65
N ALA A 120 4.74 14.23 -5.39
CA ALA A 120 4.07 13.91 -4.12
C ALA A 120 3.85 12.41 -3.93
N ASN A 121 3.52 11.68 -5.00
CA ASN A 121 3.41 10.22 -4.97
C ASN A 121 4.76 9.59 -4.60
N ASN A 122 5.82 9.99 -5.30
CA ASN A 122 7.15 9.40 -5.11
C ASN A 122 7.73 9.71 -3.73
N ALA A 123 7.56 10.96 -3.27
CA ALA A 123 7.97 11.38 -1.93
C ALA A 123 7.17 10.66 -0.83
N ALA A 124 5.85 10.47 -1.01
CA ALA A 124 5.02 9.73 -0.06
C ALA A 124 5.42 8.25 0.02
N SER A 125 5.65 7.62 -1.14
CA SER A 125 6.08 6.22 -1.23
C SER A 125 7.40 5.98 -0.52
N SER A 126 8.36 6.91 -0.66
CA SER A 126 9.63 6.85 0.05
C SER A 126 9.48 7.19 1.54
N GLY A 127 8.69 8.21 1.89
CA GLY A 127 8.44 8.64 3.26
C GLY A 127 7.75 7.57 4.12
N ALA A 128 6.91 6.73 3.51
CA ALA A 128 6.21 5.64 4.19
C ALA A 128 7.14 4.56 4.80
N PHE A 129 8.40 4.48 4.33
CA PHE A 129 9.40 3.61 4.94
C PHE A 129 9.91 4.11 6.29
N ILE A 130 9.84 5.41 6.58
CA ILE A 130 10.33 5.97 7.83
C ILE A 130 9.61 5.35 9.04
N PRO A 131 8.27 5.44 9.19
CA PRO A 131 7.58 4.83 10.32
C PRO A 131 7.72 3.30 10.33
N LEU A 132 7.81 2.66 9.17
CA LEU A 132 8.02 1.23 9.07
C LEU A 132 9.38 0.82 9.65
N LEU A 133 10.47 1.39 9.17
CA LEU A 133 11.83 1.00 9.56
C LEU A 133 12.19 1.46 10.97
N THR A 134 11.70 2.63 11.39
CA THR A 134 12.05 3.22 12.69
C THR A 134 11.11 2.84 13.82
N LEU A 135 9.81 2.62 13.56
CA LEU A 135 8.82 2.29 14.59
C LEU A 135 8.22 0.89 14.43
N GLY A 136 8.44 0.22 13.29
CA GLY A 136 7.76 -1.04 12.98
C GLY A 136 6.28 -0.87 12.65
N ILE A 137 5.85 0.36 12.32
CA ILE A 137 4.44 0.69 12.05
C ILE A 137 4.25 0.91 10.55
N PRO A 138 3.47 0.07 9.86
CA PRO A 138 3.24 0.24 8.43
C PRO A 138 2.29 1.42 8.19
N ALA A 139 2.68 2.36 7.33
CA ALA A 139 1.88 3.54 7.03
C ALA A 139 0.71 3.24 6.06
N ASN A 140 0.86 2.26 5.17
CA ASN A 140 -0.14 1.84 4.20
C ASN A 140 -0.01 0.33 3.93
N VAL A 141 -0.89 -0.22 3.08
CA VAL A 141 -0.97 -1.67 2.82
C VAL A 141 0.32 -2.21 2.24
N VAL A 142 0.95 -1.46 1.33
CA VAL A 142 2.21 -1.86 0.71
C VAL A 142 3.28 -1.98 1.79
N MET A 143 3.35 -1.03 2.73
CA MET A 143 4.26 -1.12 3.87
C MET A 143 3.91 -2.25 4.84
N ALA A 144 2.64 -2.64 4.96
CA ALA A 144 2.26 -3.82 5.74
C ALA A 144 2.78 -5.12 5.09
N ILE A 145 2.74 -5.21 3.77
CA ILE A 145 3.32 -6.34 3.03
C ILE A 145 4.85 -6.37 3.23
N VAL A 146 5.52 -5.21 3.12
CA VAL A 146 6.97 -5.12 3.39
C VAL A 146 7.30 -5.50 4.83
N LEU A 147 6.52 -5.03 5.82
CA LEU A 147 6.68 -5.45 7.23
C LEU A 147 6.59 -6.97 7.35
N GLY A 148 5.58 -7.56 6.73
CA GLY A 148 5.41 -9.01 6.68
C GLY A 148 6.61 -9.74 6.10
N ALA A 149 7.11 -9.27 4.96
CA ALA A 149 8.30 -9.83 4.32
C ALA A 149 9.55 -9.74 5.23
N LEU A 150 9.76 -8.60 5.89
CA LEU A 150 10.86 -8.43 6.85
C LEU A 150 10.73 -9.42 8.01
N LEU A 151 9.53 -9.56 8.58
CA LEU A 151 9.26 -10.48 9.68
C LEU A 151 9.46 -11.96 9.25
N THR A 152 9.06 -12.34 8.04
CA THR A 152 9.30 -13.70 7.52
C THR A 152 10.79 -13.99 7.34
N HIS A 153 11.60 -12.96 7.09
CA HIS A 153 13.06 -13.06 7.04
C HIS A 153 13.72 -12.86 8.42
N GLY A 154 12.95 -12.81 9.51
CA GLY A 154 13.47 -12.65 10.87
C GLY A 154 13.99 -11.23 11.17
N ILE A 155 13.72 -10.26 10.30
CA ILE A 155 14.12 -8.87 10.48
C ILE A 155 12.97 -8.15 11.18
N GLN A 156 13.20 -7.75 12.42
CA GLN A 156 12.24 -6.95 13.18
C GLN A 156 12.54 -5.45 12.99
N PRO A 157 11.66 -4.69 12.30
CA PRO A 157 11.85 -3.24 12.16
C PRO A 157 11.59 -2.53 13.49
N GLY A 158 12.12 -1.31 13.62
CA GLY A 158 12.02 -0.52 14.84
C GLY A 158 13.32 0.22 15.20
N PRO A 159 13.39 0.87 16.37
CA PRO A 159 14.53 1.72 16.73
C PRO A 159 15.86 0.95 16.80
N LEU A 160 15.77 -0.36 17.10
CA LEU A 160 16.91 -1.25 17.19
C LEU A 160 17.41 -1.74 15.82
N LEU A 161 16.68 -1.51 14.72
CA LEU A 161 17.08 -1.94 13.38
C LEU A 161 18.40 -1.30 12.97
N LEU A 162 18.58 0.00 13.23
CA LEU A 162 19.83 0.71 12.93
C LEU A 162 21.03 0.16 13.70
N VAL A 163 20.81 -0.42 14.88
CA VAL A 163 21.88 -0.97 15.72
C VAL A 163 22.18 -2.42 15.36
N ARG A 164 21.13 -3.23 15.17
CA ARG A 164 21.26 -4.68 14.92
C ARG A 164 21.53 -5.03 13.47
N ASN A 165 21.01 -4.24 12.54
CA ASN A 165 21.07 -4.48 11.09
C ASN A 165 21.40 -3.17 10.35
N ALA A 166 22.47 -2.49 10.77
CA ALA A 166 22.90 -1.22 10.18
C ALA A 166 23.10 -1.31 8.65
N ASP A 167 23.73 -2.40 8.20
CA ASP A 167 23.99 -2.66 6.77
C ASP A 167 22.69 -2.78 5.97
N LEU A 168 21.66 -3.42 6.55
CA LEU A 168 20.36 -3.52 5.91
C LEU A 168 19.69 -2.15 5.85
N PHE A 169 19.70 -1.40 6.96
CA PHE A 169 19.08 -0.07 7.01
C PHE A 169 19.70 0.87 5.96
N TRP A 170 21.02 1.00 5.95
CA TRP A 170 21.72 1.84 4.98
C TRP A 170 21.70 1.26 3.57
N GLY A 171 21.64 -0.06 3.44
CA GLY A 171 21.41 -0.75 2.17
C GLY A 171 20.06 -0.36 1.56
N VAL A 172 18.98 -0.39 2.34
CA VAL A 172 17.65 0.04 1.92
C VAL A 172 17.68 1.53 1.54
N VAL A 173 18.20 2.40 2.40
CA VAL A 173 18.27 3.85 2.12
C VAL A 173 19.06 4.12 0.83
N THR A 174 20.26 3.54 0.68
CA THR A 174 21.08 3.68 -0.51
C THR A 174 20.38 3.11 -1.76
N SER A 175 19.69 1.98 -1.62
CA SER A 175 18.93 1.36 -2.71
C SER A 175 17.76 2.24 -3.17
N MET A 176 17.19 3.09 -2.31
CA MET A 176 16.14 4.03 -2.71
C MET A 176 16.71 5.13 -3.61
N TYR A 177 17.90 5.66 -3.29
CA TYR A 177 18.58 6.64 -4.16
C TYR A 177 19.00 6.02 -5.49
N LEU A 178 19.69 4.88 -5.43
CA LEU A 178 20.16 4.17 -6.62
C LEU A 178 18.98 3.67 -7.47
N GLY A 179 17.95 3.15 -6.82
CA GLY A 179 16.72 2.66 -7.43
C GLY A 179 15.96 3.76 -8.17
N ASN A 180 15.87 4.97 -7.62
CA ASN A 180 15.28 6.12 -8.33
C ASN A 180 16.11 6.54 -9.55
N ALA A 181 17.45 6.52 -9.46
CA ALA A 181 18.30 6.76 -10.61
C ALA A 181 18.10 5.70 -11.70
N MET A 182 18.08 4.42 -11.31
CA MET A 182 17.79 3.30 -12.20
C MET A 182 16.39 3.38 -12.80
N LEU A 183 15.39 3.82 -12.03
CA LEU A 183 14.03 4.01 -12.50
C LEU A 183 14.01 4.98 -13.67
N LEU A 184 14.74 6.10 -13.60
CA LEU A 184 14.85 7.07 -14.69
C LEU A 184 15.54 6.45 -15.92
N VAL A 185 16.67 5.76 -15.72
CA VAL A 185 17.44 5.10 -16.79
C VAL A 185 16.62 4.03 -17.51
N LEU A 186 15.78 3.29 -16.79
CA LEU A 186 14.95 2.23 -17.36
C LEU A 186 13.65 2.78 -17.96
N ASN A 187 12.95 3.70 -17.27
CA ASN A 187 11.62 4.15 -17.71
C ASN A 187 11.67 5.07 -18.92
N LEU A 188 12.66 5.97 -19.04
CA LEU A 188 12.73 6.89 -20.18
C LEU A 188 12.87 6.14 -21.54
N PRO A 189 13.77 5.16 -21.70
CA PRO A 189 13.84 4.38 -22.95
C PRO A 189 12.65 3.43 -23.13
N LEU A 190 12.13 2.86 -22.04
CA LEU A 190 11.04 1.87 -22.10
C LEU A 190 9.65 2.50 -22.21
N ILE A 191 9.49 3.83 -22.19
CA ILE A 191 8.19 4.50 -22.29
C ILE A 191 7.37 4.04 -23.51
N GLY A 192 8.04 3.81 -24.65
CA GLY A 192 7.40 3.27 -25.85
C GLY A 192 6.88 1.84 -25.68
N LEU A 193 7.54 1.01 -24.87
CA LEU A 193 7.07 -0.33 -24.51
C LEU A 193 5.86 -0.25 -23.57
N TRP A 194 5.94 0.59 -22.52
CA TRP A 194 4.85 0.78 -21.56
C TRP A 194 3.56 1.25 -22.25
N VAL A 195 3.65 2.19 -23.18
CA VAL A 195 2.49 2.65 -23.96
C VAL A 195 1.95 1.57 -24.90
N ARG A 196 2.81 0.70 -25.45
CA ARG A 196 2.36 -0.46 -26.25
C ARG A 196 1.66 -1.51 -25.39
N LEU A 197 2.11 -1.73 -24.15
CA LEU A 197 1.45 -2.63 -23.21
C LEU A 197 0.00 -2.21 -22.94
N LEU A 198 -0.29 -0.90 -22.88
CA LEU A 198 -1.66 -0.39 -22.75
C LEU A 198 -2.58 -0.75 -23.93
N LYS A 199 -2.01 -1.12 -25.08
CA LYS A 199 -2.75 -1.54 -26.28
C LYS A 199 -2.97 -3.05 -26.34
N ILE A 200 -2.35 -3.83 -25.44
CA ILE A 200 -2.54 -5.28 -25.42
C ILE A 200 -3.96 -5.58 -24.94
N PRO A 201 -4.73 -6.40 -25.68
CA PRO A 201 -6.07 -6.75 -25.29
C PRO A 201 -6.06 -7.48 -23.94
N TYR A 202 -7.03 -7.14 -23.09
CA TYR A 202 -7.14 -7.73 -21.75
C TYR A 202 -7.20 -9.27 -21.79
N SER A 203 -7.77 -9.84 -22.86
CA SER A 203 -7.83 -11.28 -23.13
C SER A 203 -6.47 -12.00 -23.14
N ILE A 204 -5.38 -11.29 -23.42
CA ILE A 204 -4.01 -11.83 -23.39
C ILE A 204 -3.33 -11.51 -22.05
N LEU A 205 -3.69 -10.38 -21.43
CA LEU A 205 -3.09 -9.94 -20.18
C LEU A 205 -3.57 -10.80 -19.00
N PHE A 206 -4.86 -11.13 -18.94
CA PHE A 206 -5.42 -11.85 -17.80
C PHE A 206 -4.84 -13.27 -17.59
N PRO A 207 -4.63 -14.11 -18.64
CA PRO A 207 -4.03 -15.43 -18.46
C PRO A 207 -2.58 -15.34 -18.00
N LEU A 208 -1.84 -14.32 -18.45
CA LEU A 208 -0.46 -14.07 -18.01
C LEU A 208 -0.41 -13.68 -16.54
N ILE A 209 -1.30 -12.79 -16.10
CA ILE A 209 -1.41 -12.43 -14.67
C ILE A 209 -1.69 -13.67 -13.83
N LEU A 210 -2.70 -14.47 -14.22
CA LEU A 210 -3.03 -15.71 -13.51
C LEU A 210 -1.86 -16.69 -13.47
N LEU A 211 -1.15 -16.87 -14.59
CA LEU A 211 0.03 -17.73 -14.67
C LEU A 211 1.12 -17.26 -13.70
N PHE A 212 1.42 -15.96 -13.67
CA PHE A 212 2.42 -15.42 -12.74
C PHE A 212 1.98 -15.51 -11.28
N CYS A 213 0.70 -15.33 -10.97
CA CYS A 213 0.17 -15.56 -9.62
C CYS A 213 0.30 -17.05 -9.21
N LEU A 214 -0.03 -17.99 -10.10
CA LEU A 214 0.10 -19.43 -9.84
C LEU A 214 1.56 -19.83 -9.60
N ILE A 215 2.47 -19.39 -10.48
CA ILE A 215 3.91 -19.64 -10.34
C ILE A 215 4.43 -18.97 -9.07
N GLY A 216 4.03 -17.73 -8.80
CA GLY A 216 4.44 -16.97 -7.63
C GLY A 216 4.05 -17.64 -6.32
N ALA A 217 2.78 -18.03 -6.17
CA ALA A 217 2.31 -18.72 -4.96
C ALA A 217 2.97 -20.09 -4.78
N TYR A 218 3.16 -20.84 -5.86
CA TYR A 218 3.81 -22.15 -5.78
C TYR A 218 5.31 -22.03 -5.45
N SER A 219 6.01 -21.05 -6.03
CA SER A 219 7.47 -20.94 -5.97
C SER A 219 8.02 -20.63 -4.57
N VAL A 220 7.22 -19.99 -3.70
CA VAL A 220 7.68 -19.60 -2.35
C VAL A 220 8.03 -20.81 -1.51
N ASN A 221 7.11 -21.78 -1.43
CA ASN A 221 7.25 -22.95 -0.55
C ASN A 221 7.20 -24.29 -1.31
N ASN A 222 7.18 -24.28 -2.66
CA ASN A 222 6.96 -25.46 -3.51
C ASN A 222 5.75 -26.28 -3.07
N ASN A 223 4.68 -25.60 -2.64
CA ASN A 223 3.50 -26.20 -2.06
C ASN A 223 2.26 -25.85 -2.89
N SER A 224 1.57 -26.88 -3.39
CA SER A 224 0.34 -26.73 -4.17
C SER A 224 -0.84 -26.24 -3.35
N GLU A 225 -0.85 -26.44 -2.03
CA GLU A 225 -1.94 -25.98 -1.18
C GLU A 225 -1.94 -24.46 -0.99
N GLU A 226 -0.78 -23.80 -1.12
CA GLU A 226 -0.70 -22.34 -1.17
C GLU A 226 -1.43 -21.76 -2.38
N VAL A 227 -1.46 -22.50 -3.49
CA VAL A 227 -2.24 -22.12 -4.67
C VAL A 227 -3.74 -22.16 -4.35
N ILE A 228 -4.20 -23.15 -3.57
CA ILE A 228 -5.60 -23.24 -3.15
C ILE A 228 -5.96 -22.06 -2.24
N ILE A 229 -5.09 -21.74 -1.28
CA ILE A 229 -5.26 -20.56 -0.41
C ILE A 229 -5.35 -19.29 -1.25
N MET A 230 -4.44 -19.11 -2.22
CA MET A 230 -4.46 -17.98 -3.14
C MET A 230 -5.79 -17.87 -3.89
N ILE A 231 -6.32 -18.97 -4.41
CA ILE A 231 -7.62 -18.99 -5.11
C ILE A 231 -8.75 -18.60 -4.17
N ILE A 232 -8.79 -19.14 -2.95
CA ILE A 232 -9.79 -18.79 -1.93
C ILE A 232 -9.77 -17.30 -1.63
N PHE A 233 -8.59 -16.74 -1.37
CA PHE A 233 -8.44 -15.29 -1.13
C PHE A 233 -8.70 -14.46 -2.38
N GLY A 234 -8.51 -15.01 -3.58
CA GLY A 234 -8.93 -14.41 -4.84
C GLY A 234 -10.45 -14.23 -4.94
N VAL A 235 -11.20 -15.26 -4.57
CA VAL A 235 -12.67 -15.18 -4.50
C VAL A 235 -13.11 -14.21 -3.42
N ILE A 236 -12.50 -14.26 -2.23
CA ILE A 236 -12.80 -13.30 -1.14
C ILE A 236 -12.53 -11.87 -1.61
N GLY A 237 -11.39 -11.60 -2.23
CA GLY A 237 -11.06 -10.27 -2.73
C GLY A 237 -12.03 -9.77 -3.81
N TYR A 238 -12.47 -10.66 -4.69
CA TYR A 238 -13.51 -10.34 -5.67
C TYR A 238 -14.84 -9.98 -5.00
N LEU A 239 -15.27 -10.75 -4.00
CA LEU A 239 -16.48 -10.45 -3.24
C LEU A 239 -16.35 -9.13 -2.45
N MET A 240 -15.20 -8.86 -1.84
CA MET A 240 -14.94 -7.60 -1.14
C MET A 240 -15.13 -6.41 -2.07
N ARG A 241 -14.53 -6.46 -3.27
CA ARG A 241 -14.70 -5.41 -4.29
C ARG A 241 -16.16 -5.25 -4.71
N LYS A 242 -16.89 -6.36 -4.86
CA LYS A 242 -18.32 -6.35 -5.23
C LYS A 242 -19.21 -5.68 -4.20
N PHE A 243 -18.83 -5.72 -2.92
CA PHE A 243 -19.54 -5.07 -1.82
C PHE A 243 -18.89 -3.73 -1.41
N ASP A 244 -18.03 -3.15 -2.25
CA ASP A 244 -17.30 -1.90 -1.98
C ASP A 244 -16.46 -1.93 -0.69
N TYR A 245 -15.98 -3.11 -0.29
CA TYR A 245 -15.02 -3.27 0.80
C TYR A 245 -13.59 -3.19 0.29
N GLU A 246 -12.75 -2.43 0.99
CA GLU A 246 -11.32 -2.38 0.72
C GLU A 246 -10.62 -3.65 1.24
N ALA A 247 -9.82 -4.30 0.39
CA ALA A 247 -8.98 -5.45 0.78
C ALA A 247 -7.80 -5.03 1.69
N ALA A 248 -7.48 -3.74 1.71
CA ALA A 248 -6.40 -3.11 2.44
C ALA A 248 -6.40 -3.46 3.96
N PRO A 249 -7.47 -3.20 4.73
CA PRO A 249 -7.59 -3.58 6.14
C PRO A 249 -7.31 -5.05 6.44
N LEU A 250 -7.70 -5.97 5.55
CA LEU A 250 -7.53 -7.41 5.77
C LEU A 250 -6.05 -7.80 5.82
N ILE A 251 -5.24 -7.23 4.93
CA ILE A 251 -3.79 -7.47 4.90
C ILE A 251 -3.12 -6.87 6.13
N PHE A 252 -3.52 -5.65 6.52
CA PHE A 252 -3.07 -5.06 7.77
C PHE A 252 -3.38 -5.96 8.96
N ALA A 253 -4.61 -6.48 9.06
CA ALA A 253 -4.99 -7.38 10.14
C ALA A 253 -4.15 -8.66 10.13
N LEU A 254 -3.89 -9.26 8.96
CA LEU A 254 -3.07 -10.46 8.83
C LEU A 254 -1.64 -10.22 9.34
N VAL A 255 -1.03 -9.10 8.98
CA VAL A 255 0.36 -8.76 9.37
C VAL A 255 0.44 -8.39 10.86
N LEU A 256 -0.52 -7.61 11.36
CA LEU A 256 -0.50 -7.11 12.74
C LEU A 256 -1.01 -8.14 13.76
N SER A 257 -1.84 -9.10 13.35
CA SER A 257 -2.45 -10.07 14.27
C SER A 257 -1.41 -10.85 15.09
N PRO A 258 -0.33 -11.41 14.52
CA PRO A 258 0.70 -12.09 15.31
C PRO A 258 1.40 -11.17 16.31
N LEU A 259 1.67 -9.91 15.92
CA LEU A 259 2.28 -8.91 16.80
C LEU A 259 1.36 -8.58 17.97
N PHE A 260 0.07 -8.39 17.67
CA PHE A 260 -0.96 -8.13 18.67
C PHE A 260 -1.15 -9.32 19.62
N GLU A 261 -1.24 -10.55 19.10
CA GLU A 261 -1.40 -11.75 19.92
C GLU A 261 -0.21 -11.94 20.87
N ASN A 262 1.02 -11.76 20.37
CA ASN A 262 2.22 -11.86 21.18
C ASN A 262 2.26 -10.79 22.28
N ALA A 263 1.95 -9.53 21.94
CA ALA A 263 1.90 -8.43 22.91
C ALA A 263 0.80 -8.63 23.97
N LEU A 264 -0.37 -9.10 23.56
CA LEU A 264 -1.49 -9.45 24.44
C LEU A 264 -1.10 -10.59 25.39
N ARG A 265 -0.53 -11.66 24.84
CA ARG A 265 -0.07 -12.82 25.62
C ARG A 265 0.99 -12.41 26.64
N GLN A 266 1.99 -11.65 26.23
CA GLN A 266 3.03 -11.14 27.13
C GLN A 266 2.44 -10.29 28.25
N SER A 267 1.50 -9.39 27.92
CA SER A 267 0.83 -8.55 28.90
C SER A 267 0.02 -9.35 29.92
N LEU A 268 -0.72 -10.38 29.46
CA LEU A 268 -1.48 -11.27 30.34
C LEU A 268 -0.59 -12.16 31.20
N LEU A 269 0.54 -12.62 30.68
CA LEU A 269 1.53 -13.35 31.49
C LEU A 269 2.08 -12.46 32.61
N MET A 270 2.35 -11.18 32.33
CA MET A 270 2.80 -10.22 33.35
C MET A 270 1.74 -9.94 34.43
N SER A 271 0.45 -10.11 34.12
CA SER A 271 -0.67 -9.86 35.03
C SER A 271 -1.26 -11.12 35.65
N ASN A 272 -0.64 -12.29 35.44
CA ASN A 272 -1.19 -13.59 35.82
C ASN A 272 -2.62 -13.83 35.27
N GLY A 273 -2.86 -13.44 34.02
CA GLY A 273 -4.12 -13.64 33.30
C GLY A 273 -5.18 -12.56 33.54
N ARG A 274 -4.87 -11.50 34.29
CA ARG A 274 -5.83 -10.42 34.61
C ARG A 274 -5.82 -9.33 33.54
N PHE A 275 -6.97 -9.09 32.89
CA PHE A 275 -7.16 -7.99 31.93
C PHE A 275 -7.10 -6.60 32.57
N SER A 276 -7.12 -6.50 33.90
CA SER A 276 -6.99 -5.22 34.61
C SER A 276 -5.68 -4.48 34.28
N ILE A 277 -4.64 -5.18 33.82
CA ILE A 277 -3.34 -4.57 33.48
C ILE A 277 -3.45 -3.47 32.41
N PHE A 278 -4.43 -3.57 31.51
CA PHE A 278 -4.65 -2.57 30.46
C PHE A 278 -5.20 -1.24 31.01
N PHE A 279 -5.83 -1.27 32.18
CA PHE A 279 -6.42 -0.11 32.83
C PHE A 279 -5.60 0.42 34.01
N THR A 280 -4.78 -0.43 34.65
CA THR A 280 -3.93 -0.01 35.79
C THR A 280 -2.64 0.67 35.36
N ARG A 281 -2.17 0.43 34.12
CA ARG A 281 -0.98 1.09 33.58
C ARG A 281 -1.36 2.40 32.90
N PRO A 282 -0.83 3.56 33.33
CA PRO A 282 -1.28 4.88 32.85
C PRO A 282 -1.11 5.06 31.33
N ILE A 283 0.01 4.58 30.77
CA ILE A 283 0.26 4.66 29.32
C ILE A 283 -0.73 3.79 28.54
N SER A 284 -0.96 2.55 28.98
CA SER A 284 -1.94 1.65 28.35
C SER A 284 -3.36 2.23 28.43
N LEU A 285 -3.72 2.81 29.58
CA LEU A 285 -5.02 3.43 29.78
C LEU A 285 -5.24 4.61 28.82
N VAL A 286 -4.23 5.47 28.65
CA VAL A 286 -4.29 6.58 27.68
C VAL A 286 -4.51 6.06 26.27
N PHE A 287 -3.77 5.03 25.84
CA PHE A 287 -3.96 4.44 24.51
C PHE A 287 -5.32 3.76 24.34
N MET A 288 -5.81 3.05 25.36
CA MET A 288 -7.14 2.42 25.34
C MET A 288 -8.25 3.46 25.24
N ILE A 289 -8.19 4.52 26.05
CA ILE A 289 -9.16 5.62 26.01
C ILE A 289 -9.10 6.32 24.64
N THR A 290 -7.90 6.68 24.18
CA THR A 290 -7.72 7.37 22.88
C THR A 290 -8.24 6.51 21.74
N GLY A 291 -7.89 5.22 21.72
CA GLY A 291 -8.37 4.27 20.72
C GLY A 291 -9.90 4.12 20.75
N MET A 292 -10.50 4.03 21.94
CA MET A 292 -11.94 3.95 22.08
C MET A 292 -12.65 5.23 21.64
N VAL A 293 -12.08 6.41 21.96
CA VAL A 293 -12.58 7.70 21.47
C VAL A 293 -12.53 7.75 19.95
N LEU A 294 -11.39 7.41 19.33
CA LEU A 294 -11.23 7.40 17.87
C LEU A 294 -12.16 6.40 17.18
N PHE A 295 -12.42 5.25 17.80
CA PHE A 295 -13.35 4.25 17.28
C PHE A 295 -14.82 4.71 17.35
N LEU A 296 -15.20 5.41 18.42
CA LEU A 296 -16.57 5.90 18.62
C LEU A 296 -16.84 7.24 17.90
N LEU A 297 -15.81 8.01 17.57
CA LEU A 297 -15.92 9.33 16.94
C LEU A 297 -16.74 9.30 15.63
N PRO A 298 -16.53 8.34 14.71
CA PRO A 298 -17.33 8.22 13.48
C PRO A 298 -18.79 7.80 13.71
N MET A 299 -19.10 7.19 14.86
CA MET A 299 -20.47 6.78 15.21
C MET A 299 -21.32 7.93 15.74
N LEU A 300 -20.71 9.06 16.11
CA LEU A 300 -21.44 10.24 16.58
C LEU A 300 -22.10 10.98 15.39
N PRO A 301 -23.42 11.23 15.44
CA PRO A 301 -24.18 11.81 14.32
C PRO A 301 -23.74 13.21 13.91
N PHE A 302 -22.98 13.91 14.75
CA PHE A 302 -22.46 15.25 14.50
C PHE A 302 -21.35 15.29 13.43
N VAL A 303 -20.58 14.20 13.28
CA VAL A 303 -19.51 14.08 12.27
C VAL A 303 -20.11 13.74 10.90
N LYS A 304 -21.14 12.90 10.87
CA LYS A 304 -21.84 12.48 9.63
C LYS A 304 -22.47 13.65 8.87
N ARG A 305 -22.90 14.71 9.56
CA ARG A 305 -23.50 15.92 8.95
C ARG A 305 -22.51 16.91 8.33
N ARG A 306 -21.23 16.90 8.73
CA ARG A 306 -20.20 17.76 8.11
C ARG A 306 -19.57 17.12 6.89
N VAL A 307 -19.26 15.81 6.96
CA VAL A 307 -18.67 15.08 5.83
C VAL A 307 -19.61 15.09 4.61
N MET A 308 -20.93 14.91 4.81
CA MET A 308 -21.90 14.98 3.71
C MET A 308 -22.16 16.40 3.15
N LYS A 309 -21.70 17.46 3.83
CA LYS A 309 -21.90 18.85 3.38
C LYS A 309 -20.75 19.39 2.54
N ASP A 310 -19.57 18.77 2.62
CA ASP A 310 -18.37 19.14 1.86
C ASP A 310 -18.19 18.29 0.57
N GLU A 311 -19.06 17.30 0.34
CA GLU A 311 -19.12 16.46 -0.88
C GLU A 311 -20.22 16.88 -1.89
N LEU A 312 -20.91 18.01 -1.68
CA LEU A 312 -21.90 18.61 -2.58
C LEU A 312 -21.45 19.98 -3.05
#